data_AF-A0A399EMI6-F1
#
_entry.id   AF-A0A399EMI6-F1
#
_cell.length_a   1.000
_cell.length_b   1.000
_cell.length_c   1.000
_cell.angle_alpha   90.00
_cell.angle_beta   90.00
_cell.angle_gamma   90.00
#
_symmetry.space_group_name_H-M   'P 1'
#
loop_
_entity.id
_entity.type
_entity.pdbx_description
1 polymer ?
#
loop_
_entity_poly.entity_id
_entity_poly.type
_entity_poly.pdbx_seq_one_letter_code
_entity_poly.pdbx_strand_id
1 'polypeptide(L)'
;MAWAGWVGAGLESARALGVGLLAWGVLVLAYDPLVIGLAVALREYPLERFLLPAVLLNPLELFRVGLLYALGAPVLVGPTGYLLKEFLGYTGGLLPVVAGLMAVGLGLWGAAWRFGRRDR
;
A
#
# COMPACT_ATOMS: atom_id res chain seq x y z
N MET A 1 -1.35 43.63 -1.90
CA MET A 1 -2.16 42.70 -1.06
C MET A 1 -2.18 41.33 -1.76
N ALA A 2 -1.17 40.47 -1.76
CA ALA A 2 -0.41 39.80 -0.68
C ALA A 2 -1.11 38.63 0.05
N TRP A 3 -2.28 38.12 -0.37
CA TRP A 3 -2.97 37.06 0.40
C TRP A 3 -3.61 35.88 -0.39
N ALA A 4 -3.44 35.75 -1.70
CA ALA A 4 -4.16 34.72 -2.48
C ALA A 4 -3.30 33.55 -3.01
N GLY A 5 -2.11 33.32 -2.48
CA GLY A 5 -1.13 32.37 -3.04
C GLY A 5 -1.07 30.96 -2.43
N TRP A 6 -1.81 30.66 -1.36
CA TRP A 6 -1.35 29.56 -0.47
C TRP A 6 -2.08 28.21 -0.53
N VAL A 7 -3.26 28.06 -1.13
CA VAL A 7 -4.06 26.82 -0.88
C VAL A 7 -4.47 26.02 -2.12
N GLY A 8 -3.74 26.20 -3.23
CA GLY A 8 -3.52 25.07 -4.14
C GLY A 8 -4.20 25.19 -5.49
N ALA A 9 -3.44 25.78 -6.40
CA ALA A 9 -3.55 25.53 -7.83
C ALA A 9 -2.55 24.45 -8.32
N GLY A 10 -1.31 24.38 -7.82
CA GLY A 10 -0.26 23.56 -8.43
C GLY A 10 0.47 22.65 -7.45
N LEU A 11 0.58 21.37 -7.77
CA LEU A 11 1.71 20.58 -7.26
C LEU A 11 2.76 20.63 -8.36
N GLU A 12 3.78 21.49 -8.20
CA GLU A 12 5.03 21.33 -8.94
C GLU A 12 5.55 19.90 -8.72
N SER A 13 6.32 19.35 -9.67
CA SER A 13 6.81 17.97 -9.64
C SER A 13 7.40 17.57 -8.28
N ALA A 14 8.09 18.50 -7.62
CA ALA A 14 8.64 18.32 -6.28
C ALA A 14 7.59 18.04 -5.20
N ARG A 15 6.43 18.70 -5.26
CA ARG A 15 5.36 18.53 -4.28
C ARG A 15 4.61 17.21 -4.52
N ALA A 16 4.41 16.80 -5.77
CA ALA A 16 3.84 15.50 -6.10
C ALA A 16 4.75 14.35 -5.65
N LEU A 17 6.06 14.48 -5.89
CA LEU A 17 7.08 13.58 -5.35
C LEU A 17 7.02 13.53 -3.82
N GLY A 18 6.91 14.68 -3.16
CA GLY A 18 6.78 14.77 -1.69
C GLY A 18 5.57 14.02 -1.16
N VAL A 19 4.40 14.14 -1.80
CA VAL A 19 3.19 13.39 -1.42
C VAL A 19 3.39 11.89 -1.62
N GLY A 20 4.01 11.46 -2.73
CA GLY A 20 4.32 10.07 -2.99
C GLY A 20 5.27 9.48 -1.94
N LEU A 21 6.34 10.20 -1.61
CA LEU A 21 7.30 9.82 -0.57
C LEU A 21 6.66 9.77 0.82
N LEU A 22 5.76 10.69 1.15
CA LEU A 22 5.00 10.65 2.41
C LEU A 22 4.08 9.43 2.47
N ALA A 23 3.34 9.13 1.40
CA ALA A 23 2.47 7.97 1.35
C ALA A 23 3.26 6.65 1.49
N TRP A 24 4.37 6.54 0.74
CA TRP A 24 5.29 5.42 0.87
C TRP A 24 5.87 5.32 2.29
N GLY A 25 6.32 6.45 2.86
CA GLY A 25 6.86 6.51 4.21
C GLY A 25 5.85 6.11 5.28
N VAL A 26 4.58 6.49 5.13
CA VAL A 26 3.51 6.04 6.04
C VAL A 26 3.34 4.52 5.95
N LEU A 27 3.31 3.94 4.75
CA LEU A 27 3.14 2.49 4.59
C LEU A 27 4.36 1.69 5.11
N VAL A 28 5.58 2.15 4.84
CA VAL A 28 6.79 1.38 5.16
C VAL A 28 7.35 1.70 6.54
N LEU A 29 7.40 2.99 6.92
CA LEU A 29 8.07 3.43 8.15
C LEU A 29 7.12 3.53 9.35
N ALA A 30 5.83 3.74 9.12
CA ALA A 30 4.86 3.85 10.21
C ALA A 30 3.96 2.60 10.32
N TYR A 31 3.34 2.18 9.21
CA TYR A 31 2.36 1.10 9.21
C TYR A 31 3.00 -0.27 9.49
N ASP A 32 4.06 -0.66 8.77
CA ASP A 32 4.67 -1.98 8.98
C ASP A 32 5.23 -2.17 10.40
N PRO A 33 6.00 -1.23 10.98
CA PRO A 33 6.46 -1.37 12.37
C PRO A 33 5.32 -1.36 13.38
N LEU A 34 4.23 -0.60 13.13
CA LEU A 34 3.04 -0.62 13.97
C LEU A 34 2.36 -1.99 13.95
N VAL A 35 2.18 -2.58 12.76
CA VAL A 35 1.61 -3.92 12.61
C VAL A 35 2.47 -4.95 13.30
N ILE A 36 3.80 -4.88 13.16
CA ILE A 36 4.73 -5.78 13.85
C ILE A 36 4.62 -5.59 15.38
N GLY A 37 4.59 -4.34 15.86
CA GLY A 37 4.45 -4.05 17.29
C GLY A 37 3.15 -4.61 17.87
N LEU A 38 2.04 -4.44 17.15
CA LEU A 38 0.74 -5.01 17.53
C LEU A 38 0.75 -6.55 17.46
N ALA A 39 1.39 -7.14 16.45
CA ALA A 39 1.53 -8.59 16.32
C ALA A 39 2.31 -9.19 17.50
N VAL A 40 3.37 -8.50 17.96
CA VAL A 40 4.13 -8.88 19.15
C VAL A 40 3.28 -8.73 20.42
N ALA A 41 2.52 -7.65 20.54
CA ALA A 41 1.64 -7.42 21.69
C ALA A 41 0.49 -8.43 21.77
N LEU A 42 -0.04 -8.87 20.61
CA LEU A 42 -1.14 -9.82 20.49
C LEU A 42 -0.66 -11.26 20.31
N ARG A 43 0.60 -11.58 20.62
CA ARG A 43 1.19 -12.91 20.38
C ARG A 43 0.51 -14.08 21.09
N GLU A 44 -0.27 -13.80 22.13
CA GLU A 44 -1.06 -14.80 22.87
C GLU A 44 -2.42 -15.07 22.24
N TYR A 45 -2.83 -14.25 21.26
CA TYR A 45 -4.04 -14.43 20.46
C TYR A 45 -3.70 -15.02 19.08
N PRO A 46 -4.69 -15.59 18.37
CA PRO A 46 -4.47 -16.11 17.01
C PRO A 46 -3.99 -15.00 16.07
N LEU A 47 -2.70 -14.99 15.75
CA LEU A 47 -2.06 -13.95 14.94
C LEU A 47 -2.63 -13.90 13.53
N GLU A 48 -3.14 -15.01 12.99
CA GLU A 48 -3.68 -15.04 11.63
C GLU A 48 -4.84 -14.06 11.49
N ARG A 49 -5.68 -13.96 12.51
CA ARG A 49 -6.87 -13.08 12.53
C ARG A 49 -6.50 -11.59 12.51
N PHE A 50 -5.31 -11.25 13.00
CA PHE A 50 -4.81 -9.88 13.01
C PHE A 50 -3.96 -9.57 11.77
N LEU A 51 -3.04 -10.47 11.42
CA LEU A 51 -2.08 -10.25 10.34
C LEU A 51 -2.73 -10.30 8.95
N LEU A 52 -3.74 -11.15 8.73
CA LEU A 52 -4.45 -11.21 7.44
C LEU A 52 -5.06 -9.87 7.03
N PRO A 53 -5.94 -9.24 7.84
CA PRO A 53 -6.50 -7.95 7.48
C PRO A 53 -5.42 -6.85 7.42
N ALA A 54 -4.37 -6.91 8.25
CA ALA A 54 -3.27 -5.96 8.19
C ALA A 54 -2.51 -6.02 6.84
N VAL A 55 -2.20 -7.22 6.35
CA VAL A 55 -1.58 -7.42 5.03
C VAL A 55 -2.53 -6.98 3.91
N LEU A 56 -3.82 -7.30 4.00
CA LEU A 56 -4.82 -6.90 3.00
C LEU A 56 -5.02 -5.37 2.92
N LEU A 57 -4.78 -4.65 4.02
CA LEU A 57 -4.85 -3.19 4.07
C LEU A 57 -3.58 -2.49 3.55
N ASN A 58 -2.48 -3.22 3.36
CA ASN A 58 -1.25 -2.68 2.82
C ASN A 58 -1.09 -3.03 1.31
N PRO A 59 -1.49 -2.15 0.38
CA PRO A 59 -1.41 -2.45 -1.05
C PRO A 59 0.02 -2.62 -1.57
N LEU A 60 1.01 -2.01 -0.91
CA LEU A 60 2.42 -2.17 -1.25
C LEU A 60 2.88 -3.59 -0.93
N GLU A 61 2.45 -4.11 0.22
CA GLU A 61 2.73 -5.49 0.65
C GLU A 61 2.04 -6.52 -0.25
N LEU A 62 0.77 -6.28 -0.61
CA LEU A 62 0.05 -7.14 -1.57
C LEU A 62 0.76 -7.21 -2.93
N PHE A 63 1.22 -6.07 -3.44
CA PHE A 63 1.99 -6.03 -4.68
C PHE A 63 3.31 -6.80 -4.54
N ARG A 64 4.06 -6.59 -3.45
CA ARG A 64 5.33 -7.29 -3.17
C ARG A 64 5.13 -8.81 -3.13
N VAL A 65 4.17 -9.28 -2.34
CA VAL A 65 3.88 -10.72 -2.18
C VAL A 65 3.46 -11.32 -3.52
N GLY A 66 2.53 -10.69 -4.23
CA GLY A 66 2.07 -11.14 -5.54
C GLY A 66 3.19 -11.18 -6.58
N LEU A 67 4.05 -10.16 -6.62
CA LEU A 67 5.22 -10.10 -7.51
C LEU A 67 6.20 -11.24 -7.22
N LEU A 68 6.52 -11.51 -5.96
CA LEU A 68 7.43 -12.58 -5.56
C LEU A 68 6.89 -13.98 -5.92
N TYR A 69 5.57 -14.19 -5.81
CA TYR A 69 4.94 -15.41 -6.31
C TYR A 69 5.03 -15.50 -7.84
N ALA A 70 4.74 -14.41 -8.56
CA ALA A 70 4.83 -14.37 -10.04
C ALA A 70 6.26 -14.62 -10.55
N LEU A 71 7.27 -14.17 -9.80
CA LEU A 71 8.69 -14.37 -10.11
C LEU A 71 9.21 -15.76 -9.70
N GLY A 72 8.37 -16.64 -9.13
CA GLY A 72 8.80 -17.96 -8.68
C GLY A 72 9.71 -17.94 -7.45
N ALA A 73 9.68 -16.85 -6.67
CA ALA A 73 10.49 -16.68 -5.46
C ALA A 73 9.64 -16.62 -4.17
N PRO A 74 8.73 -17.60 -3.92
CA PRO A 74 7.80 -17.56 -2.79
C PRO A 74 8.49 -17.64 -1.44
N VAL A 75 9.74 -18.13 -1.37
CA VAL A 75 10.49 -18.18 -0.09
C VAL A 75 10.75 -16.78 0.48
N LEU A 76 10.79 -15.76 -0.39
CA LEU A 76 11.07 -14.37 -0.03
C LEU A 76 9.84 -13.60 0.47
N VAL A 77 8.64 -14.20 0.38
CA VAL A 77 7.40 -13.52 0.82
C VAL A 77 7.32 -13.40 2.34
N GLY A 78 7.98 -14.32 3.06
CA GLY A 78 7.95 -14.41 4.52
C GLY A 78 6.66 -15.02 5.08
N PRO A 79 6.52 -15.07 6.41
CA PRO A 79 5.40 -15.74 7.09
C PRO A 79 4.02 -15.16 6.76
N THR A 80 3.92 -13.82 6.69
CA THR A 80 2.70 -13.10 6.32
C THR A 80 2.27 -13.38 4.88
N GLY A 81 3.20 -13.44 3.93
CA GLY A 81 2.90 -13.79 2.55
C GLY A 81 2.54 -15.26 2.35
N TYR A 82 3.00 -16.16 3.23
CA TYR A 82 2.56 -17.56 3.26
C TYR A 82 1.11 -17.67 3.77
N LEU A 83 0.80 -16.99 4.88
CA LEU A 83 -0.55 -16.87 5.43
C LEU A 83 -1.55 -16.31 4.40
N LEU A 84 -1.16 -15.29 3.66
CA LEU A 84 -1.99 -14.70 2.61
C LEU A 84 -2.32 -15.71 1.50
N LYS A 85 -1.34 -16.52 1.08
CA LYS A 85 -1.54 -17.59 0.09
C LYS A 85 -2.47 -18.68 0.62
N GLU A 86 -2.27 -19.09 1.86
CA GLU A 86 -3.11 -20.11 2.51
C GLU A 86 -4.58 -19.66 2.59
N PHE A 87 -4.81 -18.35 2.79
CA PHE A 87 -6.15 -17.75 2.80
C PHE A 87 -6.75 -17.56 1.39
N LEU A 88 -5.97 -17.09 0.41
CA LEU A 88 -6.47 -16.76 -0.94
C LEU A 88 -6.55 -17.97 -1.90
N GLY A 89 -6.00 -19.13 -1.52
CA GLY A 89 -5.98 -20.34 -2.34
C GLY A 89 -5.07 -20.24 -3.58
N TYR A 90 -5.16 -21.22 -4.49
CA TYR A 90 -4.28 -21.38 -5.67
C TYR A 90 -4.28 -20.16 -6.63
N THR A 91 -5.29 -19.29 -6.54
CA THR A 91 -5.38 -17.98 -7.23
C THR A 91 -4.57 -16.85 -6.57
N GLY A 92 -3.85 -17.14 -5.48
CA GLY A 92 -3.22 -16.17 -4.57
C GLY A 92 -2.09 -15.32 -5.16
N GLY A 93 -1.63 -15.58 -6.39
CA GLY A 93 -0.66 -14.70 -7.07
C GLY A 93 -1.32 -13.51 -7.79
N LEU A 94 -2.45 -13.73 -8.46
CA LEU A 94 -3.06 -12.72 -9.33
C LEU A 94 -3.88 -11.69 -8.56
N LEU A 95 -4.66 -12.16 -7.57
CA LEU A 95 -5.55 -11.31 -6.77
C LEU A 95 -4.82 -10.19 -6.02
N PRO A 96 -3.71 -10.45 -5.28
CA PRO A 96 -2.95 -9.40 -4.61
C PRO A 96 -2.30 -8.41 -5.57
N VAL A 97 -1.83 -8.88 -6.73
CA VAL A 97 -1.27 -8.00 -7.77
C VAL A 97 -2.33 -7.07 -8.31
N VAL A 98 -3.51 -7.60 -8.67
CA VAL A 98 -4.63 -6.78 -9.16
C VAL A 98 -5.07 -5.79 -8.08
N ALA A 99 -5.20 -6.22 -6.82
CA ALA A 99 -5.56 -5.32 -5.72
C ALA A 99 -4.54 -4.19 -5.52
N GLY A 100 -3.24 -4.51 -5.53
CA GLY A 100 -2.16 -3.52 -5.45
C GLY A 100 -2.17 -2.55 -6.64
N LEU A 101 -2.33 -3.06 -7.86
CA LEU A 101 -2.42 -2.24 -9.07
C LEU A 101 -3.66 -1.35 -9.08
N MET A 102 -4.80 -1.84 -8.60
CA MET A 102 -6.02 -1.06 -8.45
C MET A 102 -5.84 0.06 -7.43
N ALA A 103 -5.20 -0.21 -6.30
CA ALA A 103 -4.92 0.82 -5.29
C ALA A 103 -4.00 1.91 -5.84
N VAL A 104 -2.92 1.52 -6.55
CA VAL A 104 -2.03 2.47 -7.24
C VAL A 104 -2.79 3.23 -8.33
N GLY A 105 -3.57 2.54 -9.15
CA GLY A 105 -4.38 3.13 -10.22
C GLY A 105 -5.42 4.13 -9.71
N LEU A 106 -6.09 3.83 -8.60
CA LEU A 106 -7.01 4.76 -7.92
C LEU A 106 -6.27 5.99 -7.38
N GLY A 107 -5.06 5.80 -6.83
CA GLY A 107 -4.20 6.92 -6.41
C GLY A 107 -3.82 7.83 -7.58
N LEU A 108 -3.40 7.23 -8.71
CA LEU A 108 -3.05 7.96 -9.93
C LEU A 108 -4.26 8.64 -10.56
N TRP A 109 -5.42 7.98 -10.60
CA TRP A 109 -6.66 8.59 -11.09
C TRP A 109 -7.11 9.74 -10.18
N GLY A 110 -7.09 9.57 -8.86
CA GLY A 110 -7.39 10.65 -7.92
C GLY A 110 -6.49 11.87 -8.13
N ALA A 111 -5.20 11.65 -8.37
CA ALA A 111 -4.27 12.70 -8.76
C ALA A 111 -4.69 13.36 -10.09
N ALA A 112 -4.84 12.57 -11.16
CA ALA A 112 -5.19 13.07 -12.50
C ALA A 112 -6.51 13.85 -12.54
N TRP A 113 -7.54 13.39 -11.83
CA TRP A 113 -8.82 14.07 -11.70
C TRP A 113 -8.70 15.42 -11.00
N ARG A 114 -7.84 15.50 -9.97
CA ARG A 114 -7.62 16.73 -9.22
C ARG A 114 -6.81 17.75 -10.01
N PHE A 115 -5.90 17.31 -10.89
CA PHE A 115 -5.20 18.17 -11.83
C PHE A 115 -6.11 18.63 -12.99
N GLY A 116 -6.87 17.72 -13.61
CA GLY A 116 -7.71 18.04 -14.78
C GLY A 116 -8.93 18.95 -14.49
N ARG A 117 -9.30 19.13 -13.22
CA ARG A 117 -10.33 20.11 -12.81
C ARG A 117 -9.79 21.53 -12.60
N ARG A 118 -8.48 21.75 -12.68
CA ARG A 118 -7.85 23.07 -12.49
C ARG A 118 -7.48 23.78 -13.79
N ASP A 119 -7.59 23.10 -14.93
CA ASP A 119 -7.33 23.68 -16.26
C ASP A 119 -8.61 24.25 -16.93
N ARG A 120 -9.70 24.46 -16.17
CA ARG A 120 -10.89 25.22 -16.58
C ARG A 120 -11.13 26.35 -15.58
#